data_AF-A0AAV4BAH3-F1
#
_entry.id   AF-A0AAV4BAH3-F1
#
_cell.length_a   1.000
_cell.length_b   1.000
_cell.length_c   1.000
_cell.angle_alpha   90.00
_cell.angle_beta   90.00
_cell.angle_gamma   90.00
#
_symmetry.space_group_name_H-M   'P 1'
#
loop_
_entity.id
_entity.type
_entity.pdbx_description
1 polymer ?
#
loop_
_entity_poly.entity_id
_entity_poly.type
_entity_poly.pdbx_seq_one_letter_code
_entity_poly.pdbx_strand_id
1 'polypeptide(L)'
;MSIIQTTVNRKACPLENNCRQDSLIYQATVTQKDNQVDTYIGLAENTFKTRFHQHNSTSRLPHKRNSTSLSKKIWKLKDTNTEFTITWDIIAKSCLIRQRHAASFWKNGTKYSQEDLPSR
;
A
#
# COMPACT_ATOMS: atom_id res chain seq x y z
N MET A 1 -13.99 12.25 -27.00
CA MET A 1 -12.55 12.40 -26.69
C MET A 1 -12.23 11.44 -25.56
N SER A 2 -11.68 10.28 -25.91
CA SER A 2 -11.50 9.16 -25.00
C SER A 2 -10.40 9.46 -24.00
N ILE A 3 -10.76 9.72 -22.75
CA ILE A 3 -9.81 9.73 -21.63
C ILE A 3 -9.39 8.28 -21.46
N ILE A 4 -8.14 7.93 -21.75
CA ILE A 4 -7.58 6.64 -21.35
C ILE A 4 -7.39 6.69 -19.83
N GLN A 5 -8.50 6.48 -19.11
CA GLN A 5 -8.47 5.99 -17.74
C GLN A 5 -8.03 4.54 -17.88
N THR A 6 -6.73 4.22 -17.77
CA THR A 6 -6.34 2.81 -17.60
C THR A 6 -7.13 2.30 -16.41
N THR A 7 -8.06 1.42 -16.73
CA THR A 7 -9.07 0.90 -15.85
C THR A 7 -8.35 0.22 -14.71
N VAL A 8 -8.27 0.90 -13.57
CA VAL A 8 -8.01 0.21 -12.31
C VAL A 8 -9.23 -0.68 -12.12
N ASN A 9 -9.16 -1.88 -12.69
CA ASN A 9 -10.23 -2.85 -12.70
C ASN A 9 -10.53 -3.16 -11.23
N ARG A 10 -11.66 -2.64 -10.75
CA ARG A 10 -12.02 -2.63 -9.32
C ARG A 10 -12.06 -4.03 -8.71
N LYS A 11 -12.20 -5.06 -9.55
CA LYS A 11 -12.30 -6.47 -9.17
C LYS A 11 -11.01 -7.25 -9.43
N ALA A 12 -10.16 -6.81 -10.36
CA ALA A 12 -8.92 -7.51 -10.66
C ALA A 12 -7.82 -7.06 -9.70
N CYS A 13 -7.23 -8.05 -9.04
CA CYS A 13 -6.03 -7.87 -8.27
C CYS A 13 -4.88 -7.40 -9.20
N PRO A 14 -4.24 -6.24 -8.96
CA PRO A 14 -3.14 -5.79 -9.81
C PRO A 14 -1.83 -6.57 -9.56
N LEU A 15 -1.75 -7.32 -8.46
CA LEU A 15 -0.59 -8.13 -8.11
C LEU A 15 -0.83 -9.60 -8.47
N GLU A 16 -0.89 -9.99 -9.75
CA GLU A 16 -0.93 -11.39 -10.26
C GLU A 16 -1.38 -12.48 -9.22
N ASN A 17 -2.63 -12.43 -8.76
CA ASN A 17 -3.23 -13.34 -7.75
C ASN A 17 -2.71 -13.26 -6.28
N ASN A 18 -1.75 -12.40 -5.97
CA ASN A 18 -1.15 -12.19 -4.65
C ASN A 18 -1.88 -11.18 -3.76
N CYS A 19 -3.03 -10.64 -4.14
CA CYS A 19 -3.72 -9.61 -3.35
C CYS A 19 -4.19 -10.06 -1.96
N ARG A 20 -4.29 -11.37 -1.70
CA ARG A 20 -4.65 -11.90 -0.38
C ARG A 20 -3.45 -11.99 0.57
N GLN A 21 -2.24 -11.69 0.10
CA GLN A 21 -1.07 -11.61 0.95
C GLN A 21 -1.17 -10.39 1.88
N ASP A 22 -0.88 -10.61 3.15
CA ASP A 22 -0.71 -9.59 4.19
C ASP A 22 0.78 -9.33 4.46
N SER A 23 1.07 -8.35 5.31
CA SER A 23 2.44 -8.01 5.73
C SER A 23 3.41 -7.87 4.55
N LEU A 24 3.05 -7.07 3.54
CA LEU A 24 3.91 -6.86 2.37
C LEU A 24 4.18 -5.39 2.11
N ILE A 25 5.38 -5.13 1.60
CA ILE A 25 5.81 -3.83 1.09
C ILE A 25 5.53 -3.85 -0.40
N TYR A 26 4.67 -2.94 -0.86
CA TYR A 26 4.31 -2.82 -2.26
C TYR A 26 4.80 -1.51 -2.85
N GLN A 27 5.01 -1.53 -4.15
CA GLN A 27 5.24 -0.37 -4.99
C GLN A 27 3.99 -0.05 -5.79
N ALA A 28 3.67 1.22 -5.94
CA ALA A 28 2.84 1.72 -7.02
C ALA A 28 3.69 2.64 -7.90
N THR A 29 3.78 2.33 -9.19
CA THR A 29 4.53 3.11 -10.16
C THR A 29 3.54 3.85 -11.04
N VAL A 30 3.60 5.18 -11.02
CA VAL A 30 2.76 6.06 -11.83
C VAL A 30 3.58 6.54 -13.01
N THR A 31 3.20 6.12 -14.22
CA THR A 31 3.88 6.50 -15.46
C THR A 31 3.00 7.46 -16.24
N GLN A 32 3.49 8.68 -16.44
CA GLN A 32 2.83 9.70 -17.26
C GLN A 32 3.21 9.53 -18.74
N LYS A 33 2.43 10.14 -19.65
CA LYS A 33 2.65 10.06 -21.10
C LYS A 33 4.05 10.48 -21.55
N ASP A 34 4.65 11.46 -20.87
CA ASP A 34 5.99 11.98 -21.18
C ASP A 34 7.11 11.14 -20.54
N ASN A 35 6.84 9.87 -20.19
CA ASN A 35 7.74 8.96 -19.49
C ASN A 35 8.23 9.48 -18.12
N GLN A 36 7.54 10.47 -17.53
CA GLN A 36 7.78 10.84 -16.15
C GLN A 36 7.25 9.72 -15.25
N VAL A 37 8.13 9.15 -14.44
CA VAL A 37 7.84 8.04 -13.52
C VAL A 37 7.90 8.53 -12.09
N ASP A 38 6.83 8.31 -11.34
CA ASP A 38 6.77 8.55 -9.91
C ASP A 38 6.51 7.22 -9.18
N THR A 39 7.23 6.99 -8.08
CA THR A 39 7.10 5.75 -7.31
C THR A 39 6.56 6.04 -5.91
N TYR A 40 5.58 5.24 -5.49
CA TYR A 40 5.05 5.22 -4.13
C TYR A 40 5.31 3.87 -3.50
N ILE A 41 5.94 3.86 -2.32
CA ILE A 41 6.15 2.65 -1.53
C ILE A 41 5.20 2.68 -0.34
N GLY A 42 4.47 1.59 -0.14
CA GLY A 42 3.51 1.46 0.94
C GLY A 42 3.58 0.12 1.64
N LEU A 43 3.09 0.10 2.87
CA LEU A 43 2.95 -1.10 3.67
C LEU A 43 1.49 -1.57 3.71
N ALA A 44 1.27 -2.85 3.47
CA ALA A 44 0.02 -3.54 3.74
C ALA A 44 0.16 -4.36 5.04
N GLU A 45 -0.31 -3.79 6.14
CA GLU A 45 -0.42 -4.49 7.43
C GLU A 45 -1.44 -5.64 7.34
N ASN A 46 -2.65 -5.32 6.88
CA ASN A 46 -3.65 -6.29 6.46
C ASN A 46 -3.31 -6.84 5.06
N THR A 47 -4.27 -7.54 4.44
CA THR A 47 -4.11 -7.96 3.03
C THR A 47 -3.92 -6.77 2.09
N PHE A 48 -3.10 -6.93 1.06
CA PHE A 48 -2.95 -5.94 0.01
C PHE A 48 -4.29 -5.59 -0.65
N LYS A 49 -5.22 -6.54 -0.78
CA LYS A 49 -6.59 -6.29 -1.27
C LYS A 49 -7.28 -5.15 -0.50
N THR A 50 -7.15 -5.12 0.82
CA THR A 50 -7.70 -4.04 1.67
C THR A 50 -7.03 -2.71 1.37
N ARG A 51 -5.69 -2.68 1.27
CA ARG A 51 -4.94 -1.45 0.92
C ARG A 51 -5.26 -0.94 -0.48
N PHE A 52 -5.34 -1.84 -1.45
CA PHE A 52 -5.72 -1.51 -2.82
C PHE A 52 -7.13 -0.93 -2.88
N HIS A 53 -8.10 -1.50 -2.15
CA HIS A 53 -9.44 -0.93 -2.04
C HIS A 53 -9.42 0.49 -1.46
N GLN A 54 -8.60 0.73 -0.44
CA GLN A 54 -8.43 2.06 0.15
C GLN A 54 -7.82 3.06 -0.85
N HIS A 55 -6.79 2.67 -1.60
CA HIS A 55 -6.21 3.51 -2.67
C HIS A 55 -7.22 3.81 -3.78
N ASN A 56 -8.05 2.85 -4.17
CA ASN A 56 -9.14 3.07 -5.12
C ASN A 56 -10.18 4.06 -4.60
N SER A 57 -10.50 3.99 -3.30
CA SER A 57 -11.43 4.91 -2.66
C SER A 57 -10.88 6.34 -2.64
N THR A 58 -9.63 6.52 -2.19
CA THR A 58 -8.97 7.83 -2.08
C THR A 58 -8.67 8.47 -3.45
N SER A 59 -8.42 7.65 -4.47
CA SER A 59 -8.22 8.10 -5.85
C SER A 59 -9.53 8.47 -6.58
N ARG A 60 -10.70 8.10 -6.04
CA ARG A 60 -12.01 8.34 -6.65
C ARG A 60 -12.84 9.41 -5.95
N LEU A 61 -12.80 9.44 -4.62
CA LEU A 61 -13.64 10.33 -3.82
C LEU A 61 -12.93 11.70 -3.62
N PRO A 62 -13.49 12.81 -4.12
CA PRO A 62 -12.83 14.13 -4.05
C PRO A 62 -12.48 14.56 -2.62
N HIS A 63 -13.34 14.31 -1.65
CA HIS A 63 -13.08 14.66 -0.24
C HIS A 63 -11.93 13.86 0.39
N LYS A 64 -11.47 12.78 -0.24
CA LYS A 64 -10.33 11.96 0.21
C LYS A 64 -9.05 12.22 -0.60
N ARG A 65 -9.04 13.27 -1.44
CA ARG A 65 -7.92 13.55 -2.34
C ARG A 65 -6.57 13.67 -1.65
N ASN A 66 -6.56 14.13 -0.41
CA ASN A 66 -5.36 14.39 0.37
C ASN A 66 -5.04 13.29 1.40
N SER A 67 -5.75 12.16 1.37
CA SER A 67 -5.60 11.09 2.38
C SER A 67 -4.28 10.33 2.28
N THR A 68 -3.68 10.20 1.10
CA THR A 68 -2.36 9.57 0.91
C THR A 68 -1.50 10.41 -0.04
N SER A 69 -0.18 10.22 -0.03
CA SER A 69 0.70 10.86 -1.02
C SER A 69 0.38 10.39 -2.43
N LEU A 70 0.07 9.11 -2.61
CA LEU A 70 -0.39 8.55 -3.89
C LEU A 70 -1.69 9.23 -4.37
N SER A 71 -2.69 9.38 -3.50
CA SER A 71 -3.95 10.04 -3.88
C SER A 71 -3.71 11.49 -4.28
N LYS A 72 -2.86 12.23 -3.53
CA LYS A 72 -2.50 13.61 -3.87
C LYS A 72 -1.91 13.71 -5.28
N LYS A 73 -0.98 12.81 -5.63
CA LYS A 73 -0.37 12.78 -6.97
C LYS A 73 -1.42 12.47 -8.05
N ILE A 74 -2.24 11.44 -7.84
CA ILE A 74 -3.29 11.06 -8.80
C ILE A 74 -4.27 12.21 -9.03
N TRP A 75 -4.71 12.89 -7.98
CA TRP A 75 -5.63 14.03 -8.11
C TRP A 75 -4.99 15.21 -8.82
N LYS A 76 -3.71 15.51 -8.57
CA LYS A 76 -2.99 16.54 -9.34
C LYS A 76 -2.99 16.21 -10.83
N LEU A 77 -2.68 14.96 -11.20
CA LEU A 77 -2.69 14.52 -12.60
C LEU A 77 -4.09 14.60 -13.23
N LYS A 78 -5.14 14.30 -12.46
CA LYS A 78 -6.53 14.46 -12.90
C LYS A 78 -6.91 15.91 -13.11
N ASP A 79 -6.55 16.78 -12.18
CA ASP A 79 -6.85 18.22 -12.23
C ASP A 79 -6.14 18.88 -13.43
N THR A 80 -4.95 18.40 -13.79
CA THR A 80 -4.20 18.85 -14.99
C THR A 80 -4.58 18.11 -16.27
N ASN A 81 -5.56 17.21 -16.20
CA ASN A 81 -6.01 16.36 -17.32
C ASN A 81 -4.85 15.59 -17.99
N THR A 82 -3.86 15.17 -17.19
CA THR A 82 -2.69 14.42 -17.65
C THR A 82 -3.02 12.94 -17.71
N GLU A 83 -2.71 12.29 -18.83
CA GLU A 83 -2.82 10.84 -18.97
C GLU A 83 -1.73 10.13 -18.18
N PHE A 84 -2.10 9.12 -17.41
CA PHE A 84 -1.17 8.32 -16.62
C PHE A 84 -1.65 6.88 -16.50
N THR A 85 -0.69 5.98 -16.26
CA THR A 85 -0.91 4.58 -15.94
C THR A 85 -0.35 4.28 -14.55
N ILE A 86 -0.89 3.27 -13.88
CA ILE A 86 -0.39 2.83 -12.57
C ILE A 86 -0.18 1.32 -12.60
N THR A 87 1.04 0.89 -12.33
CA THR A 87 1.38 -0.52 -12.09
C THR A 87 1.68 -0.75 -10.61
N TRP A 88 1.53 -1.99 -10.15
CA TRP A 88 1.72 -2.38 -8.76
C TRP A 88 2.63 -3.59 -8.70
N ASP A 89 3.58 -3.58 -7.78
CA ASP A 89 4.53 -4.67 -7.58
C ASP A 89 4.73 -4.96 -6.09
N ILE A 90 5.13 -6.19 -5.77
CA ILE A 90 5.60 -6.56 -4.42
C ILE A 90 7.10 -6.35 -4.39
N ILE A 91 7.59 -5.48 -3.52
CA ILE A 91 9.02 -5.26 -3.33
C ILE A 91 9.57 -6.27 -2.31
N ALA A 92 8.83 -6.49 -1.23
CA ALA A 92 9.25 -7.41 -0.19
C ALA A 92 8.05 -7.98 0.58
N LYS A 93 8.21 -9.20 1.04
CA LYS A 93 7.36 -9.75 2.11
C LYS A 93 7.98 -9.35 3.43
N SER A 94 7.19 -8.76 4.30
CA SER A 94 7.62 -8.45 5.65
C SER A 94 7.23 -9.61 6.56
N CYS A 95 8.16 -10.50 6.86
CA CYS A 95 7.95 -11.47 7.94
C CYS A 95 7.93 -10.80 9.32
N LEU A 96 8.37 -9.53 9.41
CA LEU A 96 8.60 -8.81 10.66
C LEU A 96 7.35 -8.14 11.25
N ILE A 97 6.30 -7.93 10.46
CA ILE A 97 5.14 -7.12 10.91
C ILE A 97 4.05 -7.98 11.56
N ARG A 98 4.15 -9.31 11.46
CA ARG A 98 3.40 -10.26 12.29
C ARG A 98 4.02 -10.49 13.68
N GLN A 99 4.91 -9.62 14.15
CA GLN A 99 5.26 -9.59 15.57
C GLN A 99 4.18 -8.85 16.38
N ARG A 100 2.99 -9.45 16.46
CA ARG A 100 2.13 -9.31 17.64
C ARG A 100 2.34 -10.45 18.66
N HIS A 101 3.38 -11.26 18.49
CA HIS A 101 3.67 -12.35 19.41
C HIS A 101 5.13 -12.32 19.87
N ALA A 102 5.28 -12.03 21.16
CA ALA A 102 6.48 -12.16 21.99
C ALA A 102 7.72 -11.37 21.53
N ALA A 103 7.73 -10.06 21.81
CA ALA A 103 8.98 -9.40 22.14
C ALA A 103 9.57 -10.18 23.32
N SER A 104 10.62 -10.96 23.05
CA SER A 104 11.36 -11.64 24.10
C SER A 104 12.56 -10.77 24.45
N PHE A 105 12.54 -10.24 25.66
CA PHE A 105 13.65 -9.43 26.16
C PHE A 105 14.60 -10.34 26.92
N TRP A 106 15.89 -10.19 26.65
CA TRP A 106 16.94 -10.87 27.40
C TRP A 106 17.40 -9.96 28.53
N LYS A 107 17.25 -10.41 29.77
CA LYS A 107 17.80 -9.75 30.96
C LYS A 107 18.60 -10.78 31.73
N ASN A 108 19.85 -10.48 32.08
CA ASN A 108 20.72 -11.37 32.87
C ASN A 108 20.81 -12.82 32.35
N GLY A 109 20.85 -13.00 31.02
CA GLY A 109 20.99 -14.33 30.40
C GLY A 109 19.72 -15.18 30.39
N THR A 110 18.59 -14.65 30.86
CA THR A 110 17.27 -15.30 30.77
C THR A 110 16.35 -14.58 29.79
N LYS A 111 15.57 -15.36 29.03
CA LYS A 111 14.60 -14.89 28.04
C LYS A 111 13.24 -14.70 28.73
N TYR A 112 12.67 -13.51 28.66
CA TYR A 112 11.37 -13.18 29.25
C TYR A 112 10.34 -12.92 28.15
N SER A 113 9.11 -13.42 28.32
CA SER A 113 7.98 -13.11 27.43
C SER A 113 7.14 -11.99 28.03
N GLN A 114 6.47 -11.19 27.19
CA GLN A 114 5.63 -10.06 27.62
C GLN A 114 4.50 -10.46 28.61
N GLU A 115 4.08 -11.72 28.57
CA GLU A 115 3.05 -12.32 29.43
C GLU A 115 3.53 -12.53 30.89
N ASP A 116 4.84 -12.47 31.12
CA ASP A 116 5.47 -12.68 32.43
C ASP A 116 5.59 -11.38 33.26
N LEU A 117 5.22 -10.23 32.70
CA LEU A 117 5.29 -8.95 33.40
C LEU A 117 4.07 -8.78 34.30
N PRO A 118 4.25 -8.47 35.61
CA PRO A 118 3.13 -8.22 36.50
C PRO A 118 2.30 -7.05 35.98
N SER A 119 1.00 -7.28 35.84
CA SER A 119 0.02 -6.25 35.50
C SER A 119 0.13 -5.10 36.50
N ARG A 120 0.32 -3.88 35.97
CA ARG A 120 0.31 -2.65 36.77
C ARG A 120 -1.09 -2.36 37.31
#